data_AF-A0A1L3ZP68-F1
#
_entry.id   AF-A0A1L3ZP68-F1
#
_cell.length_a   1.000
_cell.length_b   1.000
_cell.length_c   1.000
_cell.angle_alpha   90.00
_cell.angle_beta   90.00
_cell.angle_gamma   90.00
#
_symmetry.space_group_name_H-M   'P 1'
#
loop_
_entity.id
_entity.type
_entity.pdbx_description
1 polymer ?
#
loop_
_entity_poly.entity_id
_entity_poly.type
_entity_poly.pdbx_seq_one_letter_code
_entity_poly.pdbx_strand_id
1 'polypeptide(L)'
;MAVGAAVAQHWSANAGELESPSLETWRDTTGLPWVGFWFRELLRWGTLDPFIAFALAQGVAKTREEAGGLREEFEAWLEANGIAKAAEALIDPQNFRAWQQAREQLKQNAEVVVRNVLGQYTGVDGRRQSYDVLPIVTGEVVDWIDPAGYAVARSARADAMVTEKPAYHDFSVNAAFGVQILRTF
;
A
#
# COMPACT_ATOMS: atom_id res chain seq x y z
N MET A 1 -4.40 -35.83 8.34
CA MET A 1 -3.26 -35.98 7.41
C MET A 1 -3.65 -36.44 5.99
N ALA A 2 -4.93 -36.54 5.60
CA ALA A 2 -5.32 -37.06 4.28
C ALA A 2 -5.36 -36.02 3.15
N VAL A 3 -5.72 -34.76 3.44
CA VAL A 3 -5.97 -33.74 2.39
C VAL A 3 -4.68 -33.26 1.73
N GLY A 4 -3.61 -33.02 2.50
CA GLY A 4 -2.31 -32.64 1.92
C GLY A 4 -1.70 -33.72 1.01
N ALA A 5 -1.92 -34.99 1.34
CA ALA A 5 -1.49 -36.12 0.50
C ALA A 5 -2.30 -36.20 -0.80
N ALA A 6 -3.61 -35.93 -0.75
CA ALA A 6 -4.46 -35.88 -1.94
C ALA A 6 -4.07 -34.73 -2.89
N VAL A 7 -3.78 -33.55 -2.35
CA VAL A 7 -3.30 -32.41 -3.17
C VAL A 7 -1.94 -32.73 -3.81
N ALA A 8 -1.01 -33.31 -3.04
CA ALA A 8 0.29 -33.73 -3.57
C ALA A 8 0.18 -34.82 -4.64
N GLN A 9 -0.76 -35.74 -4.50
CA GLN A 9 -1.06 -36.78 -5.50
C GLN A 9 -1.61 -36.16 -6.79
N HIS A 10 -2.56 -35.23 -6.70
CA HIS A 10 -3.10 -34.54 -7.88
C HIS A 10 -2.05 -33.69 -8.61
N TRP A 11 -1.11 -33.07 -7.88
CA TRP A 11 0.04 -32.40 -8.48
C TRP A 11 0.95 -33.39 -9.20
N SER A 12 1.39 -34.44 -8.50
CA SER A 12 2.34 -35.43 -9.03
C SER A 12 1.80 -36.23 -10.22
N ALA A 13 0.46 -36.35 -10.35
CA ALA A 13 -0.17 -37.04 -11.47
C ALA A 13 -0.19 -36.21 -12.77
N ASN A 14 -0.06 -34.90 -12.68
CA ASN A 14 -0.29 -33.98 -13.80
C ASN A 14 0.88 -33.02 -14.08
N ALA A 15 1.81 -32.86 -13.15
CA ALA A 15 3.01 -32.04 -13.30
C ALA A 15 4.18 -32.84 -13.89
N GLY A 16 5.11 -32.18 -14.58
CA GLY A 16 6.39 -32.82 -14.97
C GLY A 16 7.25 -33.19 -13.75
N GLU A 17 8.16 -34.17 -13.90
CA GLU A 17 8.99 -34.75 -12.81
C GLU A 17 9.74 -33.74 -11.91
N LEU A 18 9.94 -32.50 -12.38
CA LEU A 18 10.69 -31.44 -11.69
C LEU A 18 9.96 -30.08 -11.67
N GLU A 19 8.67 -30.06 -11.98
CA GLU A 19 7.92 -28.82 -12.07
C GLU A 19 7.51 -28.31 -10.67
N SER A 20 8.00 -27.12 -10.32
CA SER A 20 7.63 -26.47 -9.07
C SER A 20 6.29 -25.76 -9.21
N PRO A 21 5.34 -25.93 -8.27
CA PRO A 21 4.04 -25.28 -8.37
C PRO A 21 4.14 -23.76 -8.34
N SER A 22 3.55 -23.11 -9.34
CA SER A 22 3.30 -21.68 -9.37
C SER A 22 1.81 -21.41 -9.18
N LEU A 23 1.42 -20.22 -8.73
CA LEU A 23 0.00 -19.86 -8.65
C LEU A 23 -0.66 -19.86 -10.03
N GLU A 24 0.09 -19.48 -11.07
CA GLU A 24 -0.41 -19.42 -12.44
C GLU A 24 -0.73 -20.81 -12.99
N THR A 25 0.11 -21.81 -12.69
CA THR A 25 -0.06 -23.18 -13.19
C THR A 25 -0.89 -24.06 -12.26
N TRP A 26 -1.15 -23.64 -11.02
CA TRP A 26 -1.74 -24.51 -10.00
C TRP A 26 -3.09 -25.12 -10.38
N ARG A 27 -4.02 -24.29 -10.88
CA ARG A 27 -5.37 -24.76 -11.24
C ARG A 27 -5.33 -25.66 -12.46
N ASP A 28 -4.56 -25.29 -13.47
CA ASP A 28 -4.47 -26.03 -14.73
C ASP A 28 -3.80 -27.39 -14.52
N THR A 29 -2.77 -27.45 -13.68
CA THR A 29 -2.07 -28.69 -13.35
C THR A 29 -2.88 -29.58 -12.41
N THR A 30 -3.52 -29.04 -11.36
CA THR A 30 -4.21 -29.89 -10.37
C THR A 30 -5.66 -30.23 -10.73
N GLY A 31 -6.33 -29.38 -11.52
CA GLY A 31 -7.76 -29.41 -11.76
C GLY A 31 -8.62 -29.08 -10.53
N LEU A 32 -8.03 -28.61 -9.43
CA LEU A 32 -8.72 -28.36 -8.18
C LEU A 32 -9.18 -26.89 -8.06
N PRO A 33 -10.29 -26.62 -7.33
CA PRO A 33 -10.71 -25.26 -7.00
C PRO A 33 -9.79 -24.63 -5.94
N TRP A 34 -9.76 -23.30 -5.86
CA TRP A 34 -8.82 -22.58 -4.99
C TRP A 34 -8.92 -22.95 -3.50
N VAL A 35 -10.07 -23.41 -3.03
CA VAL A 35 -10.20 -23.87 -1.63
C VAL A 35 -9.23 -25.01 -1.29
N GLY A 36 -8.83 -25.83 -2.27
CA GLY A 36 -7.84 -26.88 -2.09
C GLY A 36 -6.44 -26.33 -1.83
N PHE A 37 -6.08 -25.21 -2.47
CA PHE A 37 -4.83 -24.50 -2.24
C PHE A 37 -4.75 -23.98 -0.80
N TRP A 38 -5.85 -23.40 -0.29
CA TRP A 38 -5.88 -22.74 1.02
C TRP A 38 -5.87 -23.69 2.23
N PHE A 39 -6.09 -24.98 2.04
CA PHE A 39 -6.41 -25.90 3.12
C PHE A 39 -5.41 -25.88 4.28
N ARG A 40 -4.11 -25.84 3.98
CA ARG A 40 -3.05 -25.75 4.99
C ARG A 40 -3.13 -24.45 5.79
N GLU A 41 -3.40 -23.35 5.12
CA GLU A 41 -3.41 -22.00 5.72
C GLU A 41 -4.66 -21.81 6.58
N LEU A 42 -5.81 -22.31 6.14
CA LEU A 42 -7.05 -22.34 6.92
C LEU A 42 -6.85 -23.08 8.25
N LEU A 43 -6.21 -24.25 8.21
CA LEU A 43 -5.87 -25.02 9.42
C LEU A 43 -4.86 -24.29 10.31
N ARG A 44 -3.80 -23.74 9.72
CA ARG A 44 -2.73 -23.03 10.45
C ARG A 44 -3.28 -21.83 11.21
N TRP A 45 -4.18 -21.07 10.59
CA TRP A 45 -4.73 -19.84 11.17
C TRP A 45 -6.05 -20.07 11.90
N GLY A 46 -6.61 -21.29 11.86
CA GLY A 46 -7.85 -21.67 12.52
C GLY A 46 -9.07 -20.86 12.03
N THR A 47 -9.11 -20.57 10.73
CA THR A 47 -10.19 -19.83 10.06
C THR A 47 -10.67 -20.59 8.84
N LEU A 48 -11.95 -20.46 8.47
CA LEU A 48 -12.52 -21.03 7.24
C LEU A 48 -12.51 -20.03 6.08
N ASP A 49 -12.05 -18.81 6.32
CA ASP A 49 -11.99 -17.75 5.33
C ASP A 49 -10.57 -17.61 4.75
N PRO A 50 -10.37 -17.92 3.45
CA PRO A 50 -9.07 -17.79 2.77
C PRO A 50 -8.46 -16.40 2.83
N PHE A 51 -9.27 -15.34 2.76
CA PHE A 51 -8.78 -13.97 2.80
C PHE A 51 -8.27 -13.59 4.19
N ILE A 52 -8.99 -14.00 5.24
CA ILE A 52 -8.52 -13.79 6.62
C ILE A 52 -7.21 -14.55 6.83
N ALA A 53 -7.13 -15.81 6.38
CA ALA A 53 -5.90 -16.59 6.46
C ALA A 53 -4.73 -15.92 5.72
N PHE A 54 -4.99 -15.39 4.53
CA PHE A 54 -4.02 -14.63 3.74
C PHE A 54 -3.56 -13.36 4.46
N ALA A 55 -4.50 -12.51 4.91
CA ALA A 55 -4.19 -11.23 5.54
C ALA A 55 -3.36 -11.40 6.82
N LEU A 56 -3.64 -12.45 7.60
CA LEU A 56 -2.83 -12.82 8.76
C LEU A 56 -1.45 -13.36 8.34
N ALA A 57 -1.39 -14.23 7.32
CA ALA A 57 -0.14 -14.81 6.83
C ALA A 57 0.84 -13.77 6.27
N GLN A 58 0.32 -12.75 5.59
CA GLN A 58 1.12 -11.67 5.01
C GLN A 58 1.36 -10.51 5.99
N GLY A 59 0.79 -10.55 7.19
CA GLY A 59 0.90 -9.46 8.18
C GLY A 59 0.17 -8.18 7.76
N VAL A 60 -0.76 -8.26 6.80
CA VAL A 60 -1.61 -7.14 6.38
C VAL A 60 -2.55 -6.72 7.51
N ALA A 61 -2.97 -7.68 8.33
CA ALA A 61 -3.75 -7.48 9.55
C ALA A 61 -3.12 -8.25 10.73
N LYS A 62 -3.30 -7.75 11.95
CA LYS A 62 -2.80 -8.40 13.18
C LYS A 62 -3.85 -9.30 13.82
N THR A 63 -5.13 -9.00 13.61
CA THR A 63 -6.25 -9.77 14.17
C THR A 63 -7.22 -10.24 13.09
N ARG A 64 -8.05 -11.22 13.41
CA ARG A 64 -9.10 -11.71 12.51
C ARG A 64 -10.17 -10.65 12.23
N GLU A 65 -10.49 -9.84 13.24
CA GLU A 65 -11.47 -8.76 13.12
C GLU A 65 -10.95 -7.68 12.16
N GLU A 66 -9.69 -7.26 12.34
CA GLU A 66 -9.02 -6.35 11.41
C GLU A 66 -9.02 -6.93 9.99
N ALA A 67 -8.63 -8.20 9.83
CA ALA A 67 -8.62 -8.87 8.53
C ALA A 67 -10.01 -8.92 7.89
N GLY A 68 -11.05 -9.22 8.66
CA GLY A 68 -12.44 -9.22 8.20
C GLY A 68 -12.89 -7.84 7.72
N GLY A 69 -12.49 -6.78 8.42
CA GLY A 69 -12.77 -5.39 8.03
C GLY A 69 -12.14 -4.97 6.69
N LEU A 70 -11.11 -5.68 6.21
CA LEU A 70 -10.48 -5.39 4.91
C LEU A 70 -11.24 -6.02 3.73
N ARG A 71 -12.26 -6.84 3.98
CA ARG A 71 -13.01 -7.56 2.94
C ARG A 71 -13.67 -6.61 1.94
N GLU A 72 -14.37 -5.62 2.45
CA GLU A 72 -15.12 -4.67 1.61
C GLU A 72 -14.18 -3.90 0.69
N GLU A 73 -12.99 -3.54 1.18
CA GLU A 73 -11.98 -2.87 0.35
C GLU A 73 -11.43 -3.77 -0.75
N PHE A 74 -11.19 -5.06 -0.45
CA PHE A 74 -10.77 -6.03 -1.45
C PHE A 74 -11.84 -6.23 -2.54
N GLU A 75 -13.11 -6.35 -2.14
CA GLU A 75 -14.20 -6.52 -3.10
C GLU A 75 -14.43 -5.27 -3.96
N ALA A 76 -14.31 -4.08 -3.37
CA ALA A 76 -14.35 -2.83 -4.12
C ALA A 76 -13.18 -2.75 -5.13
N TRP A 77 -11.99 -3.22 -4.74
CA TRP A 77 -10.85 -3.29 -5.64
C TRP A 77 -11.09 -4.27 -6.80
N LEU A 78 -11.69 -5.44 -6.56
CA LEU A 78 -12.05 -6.38 -7.64
C LEU A 78 -12.96 -5.70 -8.68
N GLU A 79 -14.01 -5.04 -8.20
CA GLU A 79 -14.98 -4.34 -9.03
C GLU A 79 -14.34 -3.21 -9.85
N ALA A 80 -13.47 -2.41 -9.22
CA ALA A 80 -12.72 -1.35 -9.90
C ALA A 80 -11.77 -1.88 -10.99
N ASN A 81 -11.31 -3.14 -10.87
CA ASN A 81 -10.46 -3.80 -11.85
C ASN A 81 -11.25 -4.65 -12.86
N GLY A 82 -12.59 -4.55 -12.87
CA GLY A 82 -13.46 -5.29 -13.80
C GLY A 82 -13.52 -6.80 -13.52
N ILE A 83 -13.11 -7.23 -12.33
CA ILE A 83 -13.15 -8.64 -11.93
C ILE A 83 -14.51 -8.91 -11.27
N ALA A 84 -15.27 -9.84 -11.84
CA ALA A 84 -16.55 -10.26 -11.27
C ALA A 84 -16.36 -10.91 -9.89
N LYS A 85 -17.22 -10.58 -8.93
CA LYS A 85 -17.23 -11.13 -7.55
C LYS A 85 -17.76 -12.58 -7.50
N ALA A 86 -17.25 -13.44 -8.37
CA ALA A 86 -17.55 -14.87 -8.35
C ALA A 86 -16.81 -15.57 -7.20
N ALA A 87 -17.34 -16.69 -6.72
CA ALA A 87 -16.80 -17.41 -5.57
C ALA A 87 -15.29 -17.70 -5.69
N GLU A 88 -14.82 -18.19 -6.85
CA GLU A 88 -13.40 -18.45 -7.08
C GLU A 88 -12.54 -17.19 -7.10
N ALA A 89 -13.06 -16.06 -7.62
CA ALA A 89 -12.33 -14.79 -7.66
C ALA A 89 -12.15 -14.20 -6.26
N LEU A 90 -13.13 -14.41 -5.37
CA LEU A 90 -13.11 -13.97 -3.97
C LEU A 90 -12.11 -14.74 -3.10
N ILE A 91 -11.62 -15.88 -3.59
CA ILE A 91 -10.62 -16.71 -2.91
C ILE A 91 -9.38 -16.97 -3.78
N ASP A 92 -9.19 -16.21 -4.85
CA ASP A 92 -8.03 -16.38 -5.72
C ASP A 92 -6.77 -15.77 -5.07
N PRO A 93 -5.72 -16.56 -4.78
CA PRO A 93 -4.48 -16.06 -4.18
C PRO A 93 -3.77 -15.02 -5.06
N GLN A 94 -3.96 -15.04 -6.37
CA GLN A 94 -3.37 -14.04 -7.28
C GLN A 94 -4.06 -12.68 -7.10
N ASN A 95 -5.40 -12.68 -6.99
CA ASN A 95 -6.16 -11.45 -6.70
C ASN A 95 -5.77 -10.87 -5.34
N PHE A 96 -5.57 -11.71 -4.32
CA PHE A 96 -5.13 -11.25 -3.00
C PHE A 96 -3.76 -10.56 -3.05
N ARG A 97 -2.80 -11.14 -3.78
CA ARG A 97 -1.48 -10.53 -3.96
C ARG A 97 -1.54 -9.21 -4.74
N ALA A 98 -2.29 -9.18 -5.83
CA ALA A 98 -2.45 -7.97 -6.65
C ALA A 98 -3.10 -6.83 -5.85
N TRP A 99 -4.12 -7.15 -5.04
CA TRP A 99 -4.73 -6.19 -4.13
C TRP A 99 -3.76 -5.67 -3.05
N GLN A 100 -2.98 -6.56 -2.42
CA GLN A 100 -1.99 -6.16 -1.43
C GLN A 100 -0.97 -5.18 -2.02
N GLN A 101 -0.45 -5.48 -3.21
CA GLN A 101 0.49 -4.61 -3.91
C GLN A 101 -0.13 -3.25 -4.23
N ALA A 102 -1.36 -3.22 -4.72
CA ALA A 102 -2.07 -1.97 -4.99
C ALA A 102 -2.25 -1.12 -3.71
N ARG A 103 -2.58 -1.76 -2.57
CA ARG A 103 -2.64 -1.06 -1.27
C ARG A 103 -1.32 -0.47 -0.84
N GLU A 104 -0.24 -1.23 -0.95
CA GLU A 104 1.09 -0.77 -0.57
C GLU A 104 1.51 0.42 -1.45
N GLN A 105 1.23 0.36 -2.75
CA GLN A 105 1.48 1.47 -3.66
C GLN A 105 0.66 2.72 -3.31
N LEU A 106 -0.63 2.57 -2.97
CA LEU A 106 -1.46 3.70 -2.54
C LEU A 106 -0.94 4.33 -1.26
N LYS A 107 -0.50 3.52 -0.28
CA LYS A 107 0.12 4.02 0.96
C LYS A 107 1.41 4.79 0.68
N GLN A 108 2.28 4.24 -0.17
CA GLN A 108 3.53 4.90 -0.56
C GLN A 108 3.27 6.21 -1.30
N ASN A 109 2.32 6.22 -2.23
CA ASN A 109 1.94 7.44 -2.96
C ASN A 109 1.37 8.51 -2.01
N ALA A 110 0.50 8.10 -1.08
CA ALA A 110 -0.03 9.01 -0.07
C ALA A 110 1.09 9.58 0.79
N GLU A 111 2.05 8.77 1.25
CA GLU A 111 3.19 9.22 2.03
C GLU A 111 4.07 10.22 1.27
N VAL A 112 4.32 9.98 -0.01
CA VAL A 112 5.06 10.92 -0.88
C VAL A 112 4.31 12.24 -1.02
N VAL A 113 2.99 12.21 -1.20
CA VAL A 113 2.16 13.43 -1.25
C VAL A 113 2.15 14.15 0.09
N VAL A 114 2.09 13.44 1.22
CA VAL A 114 2.17 14.06 2.55
C VAL A 114 3.51 14.76 2.76
N ARG A 115 4.59 14.18 2.23
CA ARG A 115 5.92 14.79 2.30
C ARG A 115 6.06 15.99 1.37
N ASN A 116 5.22 16.15 0.33
CA ASN A 116 5.41 17.14 -0.72
C ASN A 116 4.17 18.02 -0.95
N VAL A 117 4.31 19.36 -0.89
CA VAL A 117 3.28 20.27 -1.43
C VAL A 117 3.87 21.23 -2.46
N LEU A 118 3.01 21.70 -3.36
CA LEU A 118 3.35 22.76 -4.30
C LEU A 118 3.25 24.12 -3.61
N GLY A 119 4.23 24.97 -3.86
CA GLY A 119 4.25 26.35 -3.41
C GLY A 119 4.61 27.33 -4.52
N GLN A 120 4.86 28.57 -4.12
CA GLN A 120 5.38 29.63 -4.95
C GLN A 120 6.49 30.35 -4.19
N TYR A 121 7.58 30.72 -4.88
CA TYR A 121 8.63 31.52 -4.28
C TYR A 121 8.12 32.93 -4.03
N THR A 122 8.48 33.51 -2.89
CA THR A 122 8.04 34.85 -2.48
C THR A 122 9.20 35.83 -2.35
N GLY A 123 10.37 35.37 -1.89
CA GLY A 123 11.55 36.22 -1.69
C GLY A 123 12.85 35.69 -2.29
N VAL A 124 12.83 34.52 -2.95
CA VAL A 124 14.02 33.91 -3.58
C VAL A 124 13.78 33.62 -5.07
N ASP A 125 14.86 33.53 -5.85
CA ASP A 125 14.83 33.23 -7.28
C ASP A 125 15.05 31.74 -7.60
N GLY A 126 15.17 30.89 -6.58
CA GLY A 126 15.34 29.45 -6.72
C GLY A 126 16.77 29.00 -7.08
N ARG A 127 17.74 29.91 -7.19
CA ARG A 127 19.11 29.58 -7.64
C ARG A 127 19.86 28.58 -6.76
N ARG A 128 19.56 28.51 -5.47
CA ARG A 128 20.24 27.59 -4.54
C ARG A 128 19.77 26.14 -4.65
N GLN A 129 18.82 25.83 -5.53
CA GLN A 129 18.19 24.51 -5.72
C GLN A 129 17.42 23.97 -4.51
N SER A 130 17.88 24.24 -3.29
CA SER A 130 17.23 23.88 -2.03
C SER A 130 17.41 24.98 -0.97
N TYR A 131 16.43 25.15 -0.10
CA TYR A 131 16.44 26.05 1.05
C TYR A 131 15.84 25.32 2.25
N ASP A 132 16.54 25.26 3.38
CA ASP A 132 15.95 24.80 4.64
C ASP A 132 14.96 25.86 5.14
N VAL A 133 13.78 25.43 5.59
CA VAL A 133 12.70 26.34 5.99
C VAL A 133 11.96 25.89 7.25
N LEU A 134 11.29 26.85 7.87
CA LEU A 134 10.35 26.66 8.96
C LEU A 134 8.96 27.16 8.52
N PRO A 135 7.87 26.47 8.89
CA PRO A 135 6.52 26.89 8.56
C PRO A 135 5.99 27.95 9.54
N ILE A 136 5.37 28.99 9.01
CA ILE A 136 4.49 29.91 9.73
C ILE A 136 3.06 29.71 9.20
N VAL A 137 2.20 29.13 10.04
CA VAL A 137 0.83 28.80 9.65
C VAL A 137 -0.10 29.96 9.94
N THR A 138 -0.76 30.47 8.90
CA THR A 138 -1.75 31.55 9.00
C THR A 138 -3.05 31.11 8.33
N GLY A 139 -3.95 30.49 9.10
CA GLY A 139 -5.19 29.92 8.57
C GLY A 139 -4.91 28.81 7.54
N GLU A 140 -5.35 29.03 6.30
CA GLU A 140 -5.22 28.10 5.16
C GLU A 140 -3.92 28.26 4.37
N VAL A 141 -3.01 29.12 4.82
CA VAL A 141 -1.75 29.42 4.13
C VAL A 141 -0.57 29.13 5.05
N VAL A 142 0.52 28.63 4.46
CA VAL A 142 1.80 28.43 5.14
C VAL A 142 2.85 29.29 4.46
N ASP A 143 3.45 30.18 5.24
CA ASP A 143 4.64 30.94 4.86
C ASP A 143 5.89 30.17 5.29
N TRP A 144 6.78 29.91 4.34
CA TRP A 144 8.02 29.16 4.56
C TRP A 144 9.17 30.15 4.66
N ILE A 145 9.78 30.22 5.84
CA ILE A 145 10.88 31.15 6.13
C ILE A 145 12.19 30.39 6.33
N ASP A 146 13.32 30.97 5.94
CA ASP A 146 14.62 30.41 6.26
C ASP A 146 14.98 30.62 7.75
N PRO A 147 16.05 29.98 8.27
CA PRO A 147 16.48 30.17 9.65
C PRO A 147 16.90 31.61 10.02
N ALA A 148 17.15 32.47 9.03
CA ALA A 148 17.44 33.89 9.24
C ALA A 148 16.18 34.77 9.27
N GLY A 149 14.99 34.17 9.03
CA GLY A 149 13.69 34.83 9.05
C GLY A 149 13.25 35.41 7.71
N TYR A 150 13.95 35.13 6.61
CA TYR A 150 13.56 35.61 5.28
C TYR A 150 12.53 34.69 4.64
N ALA A 151 11.52 35.28 4.00
CA ALA A 151 10.51 34.52 3.27
C ALA A 151 11.10 33.83 2.03
N VAL A 152 10.93 32.52 1.96
CA VAL A 152 11.39 31.68 0.84
C VAL A 152 10.22 31.37 -0.08
N ALA A 153 9.16 30.78 0.47
CA ALA A 153 8.03 30.30 -0.32
C ALA A 153 6.70 30.44 0.45
N ARG A 154 5.61 30.24 -0.28
CA ARG A 154 4.25 30.17 0.25
C ARG A 154 3.50 28.99 -0.36
N SER A 155 2.72 28.28 0.44
CA SER A 155 1.83 27.21 -0.04
C SER A 155 0.46 27.27 0.64
N ALA A 156 -0.50 26.54 0.08
CA ALA A 156 -1.70 26.19 0.84
C ALA A 156 -1.32 25.29 2.03
N ARG A 157 -2.11 25.36 3.10
CA ARG A 157 -1.99 24.47 4.24
C ARG A 157 -2.45 23.07 3.84
N ALA A 158 -1.60 22.09 4.13
CA ALA A 158 -1.95 20.69 4.10
C ALA A 158 -1.68 20.12 5.50
N ASP A 159 -2.74 19.76 6.24
CA ASP A 159 -2.61 19.28 7.63
C ASP A 159 -1.73 18.03 7.75
N ALA A 160 -1.67 17.22 6.70
CA ALA A 160 -0.77 16.08 6.65
C ALA A 160 0.71 16.51 6.64
N MET A 161 1.04 17.62 5.97
CA MET A 161 2.39 18.17 5.84
C MET A 161 2.76 19.17 6.95
N VAL A 162 1.80 19.85 7.56
CA VAL A 162 2.04 20.70 8.73
C VAL A 162 1.18 20.19 9.88
N THR A 163 1.78 19.31 10.70
CA THR A 163 1.11 18.74 11.88
C THR A 163 0.85 19.80 12.95
N GLU A 164 0.14 19.44 14.02
CA GLU A 164 -0.06 20.30 15.19
C GLU A 164 1.25 20.72 15.89
N LYS A 165 2.35 20.00 15.62
CA LYS A 165 3.67 20.25 16.21
C LYS A 165 4.74 20.39 15.11
N PRO A 166 4.66 21.43 14.27
CA PRO A 166 5.54 21.55 13.11
C PRO A 166 7.02 21.71 13.48
N ALA A 167 7.32 22.24 14.66
CA ALA A 167 8.70 22.38 15.17
C ALA A 167 9.43 21.05 15.42
N TYR A 168 8.74 19.91 15.34
CA TYR A 168 9.34 18.57 15.47
C TYR A 168 9.76 17.97 14.13
N HIS A 169 9.55 18.71 13.04
CA HIS A 169 9.81 18.27 11.68
C HIS A 169 10.70 19.27 10.97
N ASP A 170 11.57 18.75 10.12
CA ASP A 170 12.42 19.54 9.25
C ASP A 170 11.77 19.68 7.87
N PHE A 171 11.96 20.84 7.25
CA PHE A 171 11.38 21.16 5.95
C PHE A 171 12.40 21.78 5.02
N SER A 172 12.28 21.47 3.72
CA SER A 172 13.09 22.09 2.67
C SER A 172 12.24 22.49 1.47
N VAL A 173 12.59 23.58 0.82
CA VAL A 173 11.99 24.04 -0.44
C VAL A 173 12.95 23.74 -1.59
N ASN A 174 12.53 22.88 -2.52
CA ASN A 174 13.32 22.48 -3.68
C ASN A 174 12.81 23.09 -4.99
N ALA A 175 13.77 23.46 -5.85
CA ALA A 175 13.54 23.96 -7.20
C ALA A 175 13.59 22.79 -8.21
N ALA A 176 12.52 21.99 -8.29
CA ALA A 176 12.38 20.95 -9.32
C ALA A 176 11.03 21.12 -10.02
N PHE A 177 11.05 21.66 -11.25
CA PHE A 177 9.87 21.98 -12.07
C PHE A 177 8.68 22.52 -11.25
N GLY A 178 8.90 23.66 -10.58
CA GLY A 178 8.00 24.23 -9.58
C GLY A 178 8.65 24.31 -8.21
N VAL A 179 7.96 24.92 -7.26
CA VAL A 179 8.40 24.99 -5.85
C VAL A 179 7.78 23.81 -5.13
N GLN A 180 8.61 22.88 -4.67
CA GLN A 180 8.17 21.74 -3.87
C GLN A 180 8.67 21.92 -2.45
N ILE A 181 7.77 21.83 -1.46
CA ILE A 181 8.17 21.81 -0.06
C ILE A 181 8.13 20.37 0.44
N LEU A 182 9.25 19.90 0.99
CA LEU A 182 9.50 18.55 1.47
C LEU A 182 9.54 18.51 3.00
N ARG A 183 8.86 17.56 3.65
CA ARG A 183 9.10 17.17 5.06
C ARG A 183 10.11 16.02 5.10
N THR A 184 11.23 16.20 5.81
CA THR A 184 12.34 15.22 5.80
C THR A 184 12.31 14.20 6.94
N PHE A 185 11.83 14.56 8.13
CA PHE A 185 11.78 13.69 9.31
C PHE A 185 10.51 13.91 10.15
#